data_AF-A0A2G5VGV4-F1
#
_entry.id   AF-A0A2G5VGV4-F1
#
_cell.length_a   1.000
_cell.length_b   1.000
_cell.length_c   1.000
_cell.angle_alpha   90.00
_cell.angle_beta   90.00
_cell.angle_gamma   90.00
#
_symmetry.space_group_name_H-M   'P 1'
#
loop_
_entity.id
_entity.type
_entity.pdbx_description
1 polymer ?
#
loop_
_entity_poly.entity_id
_entity_poly.type
_entity_poly.pdbx_seq_one_letter_code
_entity_poly.pdbx_strand_id
1 'polypeptide(L)'
;MRTSFRLLLANCCSVFCILTPIVSAGAEPELCDKYEIVEQKFHCGPHGYLLHYGLRNCLVFNNQSILDQFTSKGREFVGCSTRCLVKAILNISEFSTSCLQIQEEAFKSHVDCYLNCNFCDVCKTEKLAFLKSYDWSDFLSFAALQQVYAIVRKCGVFGCFKVFDF
;
A
#
# COMPACT_ATOMS: atom_id res chain seq x y z
N MET A 1 53.91 -46.34 7.13
CA MET A 1 53.86 -44.89 6.80
C MET A 1 52.68 -44.68 5.84
N ARG A 2 51.61 -43.97 6.24
CA ARG A 2 51.29 -42.57 5.85
C ARG A 2 51.44 -42.35 4.33
N THR A 3 50.48 -41.87 3.53
CA THR A 3 49.30 -41.03 3.76
C THR A 3 48.49 -40.88 2.46
N SER A 4 47.15 -40.81 2.60
CA SER A 4 46.13 -40.04 1.85
C SER A 4 46.49 -39.26 0.57
N PHE A 5 45.67 -39.42 -0.49
CA PHE A 5 44.80 -38.34 -1.01
C PHE A 5 43.79 -38.93 -2.02
N ARG A 6 42.50 -38.98 -1.65
CA ARG A 6 41.40 -39.24 -2.60
C ARG A 6 41.01 -37.89 -3.21
N LEU A 7 41.23 -37.70 -4.51
CA LEU A 7 40.71 -36.55 -5.22
C LEU A 7 39.21 -36.77 -5.51
N LEU A 8 38.39 -35.93 -4.89
CA LEU A 8 36.98 -35.73 -5.16
C LEU A 8 36.77 -35.31 -6.61
N LEU A 9 35.82 -35.92 -7.32
CA LEU A 9 35.00 -35.19 -8.29
C LEU A 9 33.60 -35.81 -8.43
N ALA A 10 32.64 -34.89 -8.41
CA ALA A 10 31.27 -34.99 -8.89
C ALA A 10 30.28 -35.84 -8.06
N ASN A 11 29.58 -35.17 -7.14
CA ASN A 11 28.14 -35.39 -7.08
C ASN A 11 27.38 -34.07 -6.91
N CYS A 12 26.34 -33.96 -7.73
CA CYS A 12 25.65 -32.75 -8.13
C CYS A 12 24.68 -32.29 -7.02
N CYS A 13 25.03 -31.23 -6.30
CA CYS A 13 24.07 -30.48 -5.50
C CYS A 13 24.41 -29.00 -5.62
N SER A 14 24.25 -28.48 -6.83
CA SER A 14 24.21 -27.04 -7.07
C SER A 14 22.98 -26.48 -6.38
N VAL A 15 23.16 -26.08 -5.12
CA VAL A 15 22.23 -25.20 -4.40
C VAL A 15 22.28 -23.85 -5.13
N PHE A 16 21.53 -23.73 -6.22
CA PHE A 16 21.03 -22.44 -6.64
C PHE A 16 19.92 -22.09 -5.64
N CYS A 17 20.32 -21.49 -4.51
CA CYS A 17 19.44 -20.58 -3.81
C CYS A 17 19.13 -19.46 -4.82
N ILE A 18 18.03 -19.61 -5.55
CA ILE A 18 17.47 -18.54 -6.34
C ILE A 18 17.15 -17.46 -5.32
N LEU A 19 17.99 -16.43 -5.25
CA LEU A 19 17.68 -15.17 -4.58
C LEU A 19 16.52 -14.53 -5.37
N THR A 20 15.32 -15.10 -5.24
CA THR A 20 14.12 -14.33 -5.51
C THR A 20 14.17 -13.18 -4.53
N PRO A 21 14.19 -11.91 -4.97
CA PRO A 21 14.01 -10.80 -4.05
C PRO A 21 12.68 -11.08 -3.35
N ILE A 22 12.75 -11.32 -2.04
CA ILE A 22 11.57 -11.40 -1.20
C ILE A 22 10.99 -9.99 -1.28
N VAL A 23 10.01 -9.78 -2.15
CA VAL A 23 9.19 -8.58 -2.09
C VAL A 23 8.56 -8.62 -0.71
N SER A 24 9.06 -7.76 0.18
CA SER A 24 8.52 -7.63 1.53
C SER A 24 7.04 -7.27 1.39
N ALA A 25 6.18 -8.17 1.84
CA ALA A 25 4.75 -7.92 2.02
C ALA A 25 4.49 -7.14 3.32
N GLY A 26 5.49 -6.41 3.82
CA GLY A 26 5.50 -5.69 5.09
C GLY A 26 5.47 -4.18 4.93
N ALA A 27 5.65 -3.49 6.07
CA ALA A 27 5.74 -2.04 6.15
C ALA A 27 6.81 -1.49 5.22
N GLU A 28 6.50 -0.40 4.52
CA GLU A 28 7.42 0.37 3.69
C GLU A 28 7.38 1.85 4.07
N PRO A 29 7.66 2.22 5.35
CA PRO A 29 7.50 3.59 5.82
C PRO A 29 8.41 4.59 5.08
N GLU A 30 9.58 4.15 4.62
CA GLU A 30 10.52 4.97 3.84
C GLU A 30 9.93 5.44 2.49
N LEU A 31 8.92 4.75 1.95
CA LEU A 31 8.22 5.20 0.75
C LEU A 31 7.34 6.43 1.03
N CYS A 32 6.95 6.67 2.28
CA CYS A 32 6.09 7.79 2.63
C CYS A 32 6.82 9.14 2.48
N ASP A 33 8.15 9.17 2.60
CA ASP A 33 8.98 10.38 2.41
C ASP A 33 8.80 11.01 1.01
N LYS A 34 8.32 10.24 0.03
CA LYS A 34 8.03 10.75 -1.32
C LYS A 34 6.95 11.84 -1.33
N TYR A 35 6.03 11.84 -0.38
CA TYR A 35 5.04 12.90 -0.27
C TYR A 35 5.69 14.26 0.06
N GLU A 36 6.74 14.27 0.89
CA GLU A 36 7.48 15.49 1.22
C GLU A 36 8.28 16.02 0.02
N ILE A 37 8.84 15.13 -0.80
CA ILE A 37 9.53 15.52 -2.04
C ILE A 37 8.58 16.23 -3.01
N VAL A 38 7.36 15.69 -3.19
CA VAL A 38 6.36 16.33 -4.04
C VAL A 38 5.88 17.65 -3.41
N GLU A 39 5.77 17.71 -2.09
CA GLU A 39 5.40 18.94 -1.38
C GLU A 39 6.45 20.05 -1.57
N GLN A 40 7.74 19.72 -1.54
CA GLN A 40 8.82 20.69 -1.83
C GLN A 40 8.75 21.27 -3.25
N LYS A 41 8.12 20.56 -4.20
CA LYS A 41 7.89 21.05 -5.56
C LYS A 41 6.68 21.96 -5.64
N PHE A 42 5.57 21.58 -5.03
CA PHE A 42 4.27 22.25 -5.22
C PHE A 42 3.88 23.24 -4.12
N HIS A 43 4.47 23.13 -2.93
CA HIS A 43 4.21 23.99 -1.77
C HIS A 43 2.71 24.09 -1.43
N CYS A 44 2.02 22.95 -1.36
CA CYS A 44 0.57 22.90 -1.11
C CYS A 44 0.20 23.26 0.35
N GLY A 45 1.19 23.28 1.23
CA GLY A 45 1.06 23.68 2.62
C GLY A 45 0.64 22.53 3.55
N PRO A 46 0.68 22.76 4.86
CA PRO A 46 0.44 21.73 5.89
C PRO A 46 -0.99 21.17 5.89
N HIS A 47 -1.94 21.86 5.26
CA HIS A 47 -3.33 21.41 5.10
C HIS A 47 -3.61 20.83 3.71
N GLY A 48 -2.62 20.82 2.81
CA GLY A 48 -2.73 20.26 1.47
C GLY A 48 -2.73 18.73 1.49
N TYR A 49 -3.17 18.13 0.38
CA TYR A 49 -3.29 16.68 0.24
C TYR A 49 -2.00 15.93 0.59
N LEU A 50 -0.85 16.40 0.11
CA LEU A 50 0.44 15.70 0.24
C LEU A 50 0.82 15.45 1.71
N LEU A 51 0.76 16.47 2.55
CA LEU A 51 1.14 16.36 3.96
C LEU A 51 -0.04 15.91 4.84
N HIS A 52 -1.19 16.58 4.74
CA HIS A 52 -2.30 16.39 5.66
C HIS A 52 -3.00 15.04 5.48
N TYR A 53 -3.04 14.54 4.23
CA TYR A 53 -3.75 13.32 3.88
C TYR A 53 -2.80 12.20 3.48
N GLY A 54 -2.01 12.39 2.42
CA GLY A 54 -1.15 11.38 1.81
C GLY A 54 -0.06 10.85 2.75
N LEU A 55 0.85 11.71 3.19
CA LEU A 55 1.94 11.37 4.12
C LEU A 55 1.38 10.81 5.43
N ARG A 56 0.44 11.52 6.06
CA ARG A 56 -0.19 11.11 7.32
C ARG A 56 -0.78 9.70 7.23
N ASN A 57 -1.63 9.42 6.25
CA ASN A 57 -2.22 8.08 6.09
C ASN A 57 -1.18 7.02 5.72
N CYS A 58 -0.21 7.35 4.86
CA CYS A 58 0.88 6.43 4.52
C CYS A 58 1.63 5.95 5.77
N LEU A 59 2.00 6.88 6.66
CA LEU A 59 2.69 6.57 7.90
C LEU A 59 1.83 5.78 8.88
N VAL A 60 0.52 6.07 8.98
CA VAL A 60 -0.40 5.29 9.84
C VAL A 60 -0.49 3.85 9.38
N PHE A 61 -0.78 3.61 8.09
CA PHE A 61 -0.92 2.25 7.57
C PHE A 61 0.39 1.46 7.59
N ASN A 62 1.54 2.13 7.50
CA ASN A 62 2.86 1.50 7.61
C ASN A 62 3.41 1.47 9.05
N ASN A 63 2.64 1.92 10.04
CA ASN A 63 3.02 1.79 11.44
C ASN A 63 2.90 0.32 11.87
N GLN A 64 3.93 -0.20 12.56
CA GLN A 64 3.95 -1.60 12.98
C GLN A 64 2.74 -1.99 13.85
N SER A 65 2.34 -1.13 14.79
CA SER A 65 1.21 -1.41 15.69
C SER A 65 -0.14 -1.50 14.96
N ILE A 66 -0.26 -0.79 13.83
CA ILE A 66 -1.41 -0.87 12.93
C ILE A 66 -1.32 -2.13 12.07
N LEU A 67 -0.16 -2.41 11.47
CA LEU A 67 0.07 -3.62 10.67
C LEU A 67 -0.15 -4.92 11.44
N ASP A 68 0.10 -4.91 12.75
CA ASP A 68 -0.15 -6.05 13.63
C ASP A 68 -1.65 -6.34 13.82
N GLN A 69 -2.54 -5.38 13.50
CA GLN A 69 -3.99 -5.59 13.49
C GLN A 69 -4.46 -6.30 12.20
N PHE A 70 -3.65 -6.27 11.14
CA PHE A 70 -3.99 -6.88 9.87
C PHE A 70 -3.56 -8.36 9.84
N THR A 71 -4.33 -9.19 9.13
CA THR A 71 -3.88 -10.54 8.77
C THR A 71 -2.72 -10.48 7.75
N SER A 72 -2.14 -11.62 7.39
CA SER A 72 -1.12 -11.66 6.32
C SER A 72 -1.63 -11.05 5.01
N LYS A 73 -2.89 -11.34 4.65
CA LYS A 73 -3.56 -10.78 3.48
C LYS A 73 -3.76 -9.26 3.59
N GLY A 74 -4.12 -8.77 4.78
CA GLY A 74 -4.23 -7.35 5.03
C GLY A 74 -2.88 -6.61 4.89
N ARG A 75 -1.80 -7.18 5.42
CA ARG A 75 -0.45 -6.61 5.27
C ARG A 75 0.03 -6.59 3.82
N GLU A 76 -0.26 -7.65 3.06
CA GLU A 76 0.01 -7.70 1.62
C GLU A 76 -0.71 -6.57 0.88
N PHE A 77 -1.99 -6.34 1.19
CA PHE A 77 -2.75 -5.20 0.67
C PHE A 77 -2.10 -3.87 1.02
N VAL A 78 -1.71 -3.65 2.29
CA VAL A 78 -1.07 -2.39 2.72
C VAL A 78 0.24 -2.16 1.97
N GLY A 79 1.10 -3.16 1.86
CA GLY A 79 2.37 -3.04 1.13
C GLY A 79 2.15 -2.79 -0.37
N CYS A 80 1.23 -3.52 -1.00
CA CYS A 80 0.87 -3.33 -2.40
C CYS A 80 0.31 -1.92 -2.67
N SER A 81 -0.68 -1.50 -1.88
CA SER A 81 -1.36 -0.23 -2.05
C SER A 81 -0.43 0.95 -1.76
N THR A 82 0.43 0.87 -0.74
CA THR A 82 1.47 1.88 -0.44
C THR A 82 2.37 2.10 -1.65
N ARG A 83 2.94 1.03 -2.22
CA ARG A 83 3.81 1.13 -3.41
C ARG A 83 3.07 1.70 -4.61
N CYS A 84 1.83 1.28 -4.84
CA CYS A 84 1.02 1.76 -5.95
C CYS A 84 0.71 3.27 -5.82
N LEU A 85 0.26 3.70 -4.64
CA LEU A 85 -0.11 5.08 -4.36
C LEU A 85 1.10 6.02 -4.42
N VAL A 86 2.24 5.62 -3.84
CA VAL A 86 3.48 6.41 -3.91
C VAL A 86 4.00 6.51 -5.35
N LYS A 87 3.91 5.42 -6.12
CA LYS A 87 4.23 5.49 -7.56
C LYS A 87 3.29 6.44 -8.30
N ALA A 88 2.00 6.40 -7.98
CA ALA A 88 1.00 7.29 -8.59
C ALA A 88 1.28 8.75 -8.27
N ILE A 89 1.58 9.11 -7.01
CA ILE A 89 1.83 10.52 -6.64
C ILE A 89 3.07 11.08 -7.35
N LEU A 90 4.13 10.28 -7.49
CA LEU A 90 5.32 10.68 -8.24
C LEU A 90 4.99 10.94 -9.71
N ASN A 91 4.23 10.04 -10.35
CA ASN A 91 3.81 10.24 -11.74
C ASN A 91 2.89 11.47 -11.91
N ILE A 92 1.90 11.62 -11.03
CA ILE A 92 0.98 12.78 -11.00
C ILE A 92 1.76 14.09 -10.89
N SER A 93 2.83 14.09 -10.09
CA SER A 93 3.68 15.27 -9.90
C SER A 93 4.43 15.71 -11.16
N GLU A 94 4.61 14.85 -12.15
CA GLU A 94 5.30 15.20 -13.41
C GLU A 94 4.44 16.05 -14.35
N PHE A 95 3.12 15.91 -14.30
CA PHE A 95 2.21 16.62 -15.21
C PHE A 95 1.24 17.57 -14.51
N SER A 96 1.14 17.53 -13.18
CA SER A 96 0.25 18.44 -12.45
C SER A 96 0.74 19.87 -12.47
N THR A 97 -0.19 20.82 -12.56
CA THR A 97 0.12 22.27 -12.53
C THR A 97 -0.38 22.96 -11.26
N SER A 98 -1.12 22.25 -10.40
CA SER A 98 -1.67 22.81 -9.16
C SER A 98 -1.87 21.75 -8.08
N CYS A 99 -1.95 22.20 -6.82
CA CYS A 99 -2.27 21.35 -5.67
C CYS A 99 -3.65 20.71 -5.75
N LEU A 100 -4.63 21.42 -6.34
CA LEU A 100 -5.96 20.88 -6.57
C LEU A 100 -5.91 19.69 -7.54
N GLN A 101 -5.17 19.84 -8.64
CA GLN A 101 -5.01 18.74 -9.61
C GLN A 101 -4.30 17.54 -8.98
N ILE A 102 -3.27 17.75 -8.16
CA ILE A 102 -2.61 16.67 -7.41
C ILE A 102 -3.63 15.92 -6.55
N GLN A 103 -4.44 16.65 -5.78
CA GLN A 103 -5.43 16.04 -4.90
C GLN A 103 -6.47 15.23 -5.67
N GLU A 104 -7.03 15.79 -6.75
CA GLU A 104 -8.05 15.12 -7.57
C GLU A 104 -7.51 13.85 -8.24
N GLU A 105 -6.34 13.92 -8.88
CA GLU A 105 -5.72 12.77 -9.54
C GLU A 105 -5.25 11.73 -8.53
N ALA A 106 -4.75 12.16 -7.37
CA ALA A 106 -4.37 11.24 -6.32
C ALA A 106 -5.58 10.45 -5.82
N PHE A 107 -6.71 11.09 -5.53
CA PHE A 107 -7.92 10.38 -5.11
C PHE A 107 -8.49 9.44 -6.19
N LYS A 108 -8.34 9.75 -7.48
CA LYS A 108 -8.66 8.80 -8.56
C LYS A 108 -7.77 7.56 -8.49
N SER A 109 -6.45 7.75 -8.28
CA SER A 109 -5.49 6.65 -8.20
C SER A 109 -5.77 5.67 -7.05
N HIS A 110 -6.42 6.11 -5.96
CA HIS A 110 -6.78 5.23 -4.83
C HIS A 110 -7.69 4.09 -5.28
N VAL A 111 -8.68 4.39 -6.14
CA VAL A 111 -9.62 3.37 -6.65
C VAL A 111 -8.86 2.28 -7.40
N ASP A 112 -8.00 2.66 -8.33
CA ASP A 112 -7.27 1.70 -9.16
C ASP A 112 -6.24 0.92 -8.34
N CYS A 113 -5.49 1.60 -7.46
CA CYS A 113 -4.53 0.94 -6.59
C CYS A 113 -5.18 -0.06 -5.65
N TYR A 114 -6.32 0.28 -5.04
CA TYR A 114 -7.00 -0.63 -4.11
C TYR A 114 -7.52 -1.88 -4.83
N LEU A 115 -8.12 -1.71 -6.01
CA LEU A 115 -8.63 -2.84 -6.79
C LEU A 115 -7.50 -3.75 -7.26
N ASN A 116 -6.41 -3.19 -7.76
CA ASN A 116 -5.23 -3.95 -8.20
C ASN A 116 -4.52 -4.67 -7.05
N CYS A 117 -4.75 -4.23 -5.80
CA CYS A 117 -4.21 -4.86 -4.60
C CYS A 117 -5.24 -5.76 -3.88
N ASN A 118 -6.30 -6.21 -4.58
CA ASN A 118 -7.31 -7.15 -4.06
C ASN A 118 -8.19 -6.61 -2.92
N PHE A 119 -8.44 -5.29 -2.87
CA PHE A 119 -9.26 -4.69 -1.81
C PHE A 119 -10.64 -5.34 -1.65
N CYS A 120 -11.29 -5.75 -2.74
CA CYS A 120 -12.61 -6.39 -2.68
C CYS A 120 -12.63 -7.67 -1.83
N ASP A 121 -11.50 -8.36 -1.72
CA ASP A 121 -11.38 -9.55 -0.87
C ASP A 121 -10.84 -9.20 0.52
N VAL A 122 -10.04 -8.15 0.64
CA VAL A 122 -9.46 -7.67 1.91
C VAL A 122 -10.53 -7.02 2.79
N CYS A 123 -11.44 -6.23 2.21
CA CYS A 123 -12.51 -5.55 2.94
C CYS A 123 -13.51 -6.50 3.61
N LYS A 124 -13.55 -7.78 3.20
CA LYS A 124 -14.38 -8.82 3.83
C LYS A 124 -13.85 -9.18 5.22
N THR A 125 -12.54 -9.23 5.41
CA THR A 125 -11.91 -9.76 6.63
C THR A 125 -11.25 -8.69 7.51
N GLU A 126 -10.73 -7.61 6.93
CA GLU A 126 -9.86 -6.65 7.65
C GLU A 126 -10.60 -5.44 8.27
N LYS A 127 -11.93 -5.52 8.44
CA LYS A 127 -12.79 -4.38 8.83
C LYS A 127 -12.31 -3.67 10.11
N LEU A 128 -11.95 -4.46 11.13
CA LEU A 128 -11.51 -3.91 12.42
C LEU A 128 -10.15 -3.21 12.31
N ALA A 129 -9.24 -3.77 11.53
CA ALA A 129 -7.92 -3.18 11.29
C ALA A 129 -8.06 -1.84 10.56
N PHE A 130 -8.89 -1.80 9.51
CA PHE A 130 -9.23 -0.56 8.82
C PHE A 130 -9.87 0.47 9.75
N LEU A 131 -10.87 0.09 10.56
CA LEU A 131 -11.53 0.99 11.51
C LEU A 131 -10.55 1.61 12.52
N LYS A 132 -9.54 0.85 12.97
CA LYS A 132 -8.50 1.35 13.88
C LYS A 132 -7.46 2.25 13.20
N SER A 133 -7.35 2.16 11.87
CA SER A 133 -6.36 2.90 11.09
C SER A 133 -6.89 4.26 10.64
N TYR A 134 -8.19 4.35 10.35
CA TYR A 134 -8.79 5.58 9.84
C TYR A 134 -9.02 6.62 10.93
N ASP A 135 -8.72 7.87 10.60
CA ASP A 135 -9.21 9.02 11.35
C ASP A 135 -10.61 9.39 10.85
N TRP A 136 -11.51 9.75 11.78
CA TRP A 136 -12.86 10.18 11.42
C TRP A 136 -12.86 11.40 10.49
N SER A 137 -11.81 12.23 10.54
CA SER A 137 -11.64 13.37 9.63
C SER A 137 -11.35 12.97 8.18
N ASP A 138 -10.80 11.78 7.91
CA ASP A 138 -10.49 11.32 6.55
C ASP A 138 -11.77 11.06 5.72
N PHE A 139 -12.87 10.66 6.37
CA PHE A 139 -14.16 10.41 5.73
C PHE A 139 -15.04 11.66 5.54
N LEU A 140 -14.60 12.82 6.02
CA LEU A 140 -15.37 14.07 5.91
C LEU A 140 -15.16 14.80 4.58
N SER A 141 -14.19 14.38 3.75
CA SER A 141 -14.01 14.96 2.42
C SER A 141 -14.93 14.32 1.37
N PHE A 142 -15.56 15.15 0.54
CA PHE A 142 -16.43 14.68 -0.56
C PHE A 142 -15.70 13.70 -1.51
N ALA A 143 -14.40 13.90 -1.72
CA ALA A 143 -13.56 13.03 -2.53
C ALA A 143 -13.32 11.65 -1.90
N ALA A 144 -13.19 11.54 -0.56
CA ALA A 144 -13.10 10.25 0.13
C ALA A 144 -14.40 9.44 0.01
N LEU A 145 -15.55 10.12 0.09
CA LEU A 145 -16.86 9.48 -0.12
C LEU A 145 -17.04 8.96 -1.55
N GLN A 146 -16.54 9.68 -2.55
CA GLN A 146 -16.57 9.21 -3.94
C GLN A 146 -15.69 7.96 -4.16
N GLN A 147 -14.53 7.86 -3.52
CA GLN A 147 -13.68 6.67 -3.58
C GLN A 147 -14.37 5.45 -2.99
N VAL A 148 -14.92 5.59 -1.78
CA VAL A 148 -15.67 4.52 -1.12
C VAL A 148 -16.82 4.05 -2.01
N TYR A 149 -17.59 4.98 -2.58
CA TYR A 149 -18.67 4.64 -3.50
C TYR A 149 -18.20 3.90 -4.76
N ALA A 150 -17.15 4.38 -5.43
CA ALA A 150 -16.62 3.76 -6.64
C ALA A 150 -16.10 2.33 -6.38
N ILE A 151 -15.43 2.14 -5.25
CA ILE A 151 -14.92 0.84 -4.82
C ILE A 151 -16.08 -0.10 -4.47
N VAL A 152 -17.06 0.34 -3.69
CA VAL A 152 -18.25 -0.47 -3.33
C VAL A 152 -19.04 -0.88 -4.58
N ARG A 153 -19.16 0.00 -5.58
CA ARG A 153 -19.81 -0.34 -6.86
C ARG A 153 -19.04 -1.42 -7.62
N LYS A 154 -17.70 -1.34 -7.67
CA LYS A 154 -16.85 -2.31 -8.39
C LYS A 154 -16.68 -3.64 -7.64
N CYS A 155 -16.63 -3.63 -6.31
CA CYS A 155 -16.57 -4.83 -5.47
C CYS A 155 -17.95 -5.49 -5.26
N GLY A 156 -19.04 -4.81 -5.66
CA GLY A 156 -20.42 -5.21 -5.40
C GLY A 156 -20.94 -4.66 -4.06
N VAL A 157 -22.21 -4.26 -4.04
CA VAL A 157 -22.87 -3.58 -2.89
C VAL A 157 -22.79 -4.39 -1.59
N PHE A 158 -22.71 -5.72 -1.69
CA PHE A 158 -22.54 -6.62 -0.55
C PHE A 158 -21.14 -7.22 -0.44
N GLY A 159 -20.23 -6.87 -1.35
CA GLY A 159 -18.90 -7.48 -1.49
C GLY A 159 -18.05 -7.35 -0.23
N CYS A 160 -18.09 -6.18 0.41
CA CYS A 160 -17.40 -5.93 1.69
C CYS A 160 -18.23 -6.27 2.93
N PHE A 161 -19.55 -6.45 2.79
CA PHE A 161 -20.48 -6.66 3.92
C PHE A 161 -20.87 -8.12 4.18
N LYS A 162 -20.51 -9.07 3.30
CA LYS A 162 -20.65 -10.50 3.61
C LYS A 162 -19.62 -10.91 4.68
N VAL A 163 -20.12 -11.18 5.89
CA VAL A 163 -19.34 -11.62 7.07
C VAL A 163 -19.45 -13.13 7.30
N PHE A 164 -20.43 -13.79 6.67
CA PHE A 164 -20.72 -15.22 6.88
C PHE A 164 -20.84 -15.93 5.52
N ASP A 165 -19.96 -16.90 5.27
CA ASP A 165 -20.29 -18.05 4.43
C ASP A 165 -20.94 -19.08 5.36
N PHE A 166 -22.18 -19.46 5.09
CA PHE A 166 -22.83 -20.62 5.71
C PHE A 166 -22.44 -21.89 4.94
#